data_AF-A0A848AZG9-F1
#
_entry.id   AF-A0A848AZG9-F1
#
_cell.length_a   1.000
_cell.length_b   1.000
_cell.length_c   1.000
_cell.angle_alpha   90.00
_cell.angle_beta   90.00
_cell.angle_gamma   90.00
#
_symmetry.space_group_name_H-M   'P 1'
#
loop_
_entity.id
_entity.type
_entity.pdbx_description
1 polymer ?
#
loop_
_entity_poly.entity_id
_entity_poly.type
_entity_poly.pdbx_seq_one_letter_code
_entity_poly.pdbx_strand_id
1 'polypeptide(L)'
;MTDFARFDSAEKWLEIPVEVFGNQLTQSGSREAVARIAATPGKELVNLGSHEQYCYPFYARCLSDHLERLRLMAELMAEAGYSSVFPAESPESCF
;
A
#
# COMPACT_ATOMS: atom_id res chain seq x y z
N MET A 1 7.42 16.30 9.92
CA MET A 1 6.16 15.65 10.30
C MET A 1 5.31 15.59 9.06
N THR A 2 5.35 14.45 8.37
CA THR A 2 4.56 14.20 7.16
C THR A 2 3.28 13.54 7.65
N ASP A 3 2.16 14.25 7.59
CA ASP A 3 0.90 13.76 8.15
C ASP A 3 0.46 12.48 7.43
N PHE A 4 0.08 11.45 8.20
CA PHE A 4 -0.40 10.15 7.70
C PHE A 4 -1.63 10.30 6.78
N ALA A 5 -2.49 11.27 7.10
CA ALA A 5 -3.63 11.67 6.31
C ALA A 5 -4.03 13.11 6.66
N ARG A 6 -4.67 13.81 5.72
CA ARG A 6 -5.22 15.15 5.89
C ARG A 6 -6.71 15.12 5.65
N PHE A 7 -7.51 15.48 6.65
CA PHE A 7 -8.95 15.66 6.44
C PHE A 7 -9.21 17.06 5.87
N ASP A 8 -9.72 17.12 4.64
CA ASP A 8 -10.23 18.35 4.05
C ASP A 8 -11.65 18.60 4.55
N SER A 9 -11.77 19.53 5.50
CA SER A 9 -13.07 19.89 6.08
C SER A 9 -14.01 20.61 5.11
N ALA A 10 -13.50 21.24 4.05
CA ALA A 10 -14.33 21.96 3.07
C ALA A 10 -15.00 20.97 2.11
N GLU A 11 -14.21 20.03 1.57
CA GLU A 11 -14.71 18.98 0.68
C GLU A 11 -15.29 17.77 1.43
N LYS A 12 -15.08 17.73 2.76
CA LYS A 12 -15.45 16.64 3.67
C LYS A 12 -14.80 15.31 3.33
N TRP A 13 -13.61 15.32 2.72
CA TRP A 13 -12.91 14.11 2.27
C TRP A 13 -11.57 13.94 2.99
N LEU A 14 -11.18 12.68 3.20
CA LEU A 14 -9.88 12.32 3.75
C LEU A 14 -8.88 12.13 2.61
N GLU A 15 -7.80 12.91 2.61
CA GLU A 15 -6.68 12.76 1.70
C GLU A 15 -5.60 11.91 2.39
N ILE A 16 -5.34 10.72 1.84
CA ILE A 16 -4.24 9.87 2.27
C ILE A 16 -3.19 9.90 1.15
N PRO A 17 -1.99 10.47 1.37
CA PRO A 17 -0.94 10.44 0.36
C PRO A 17 -0.48 8.99 0.19
N VAL A 18 -0.76 8.37 -0.95
CA VAL A 18 -0.31 7.01 -1.29
C VAL A 18 0.83 7.12 -2.29
N GLU A 19 1.99 6.54 -1.96
CA GLU A 19 3.17 6.57 -2.82
C GLU A 19 3.01 5.72 -4.07
N VAL A 20 2.35 4.57 -3.94
CA VAL A 20 2.17 3.63 -5.04
C VAL A 20 0.98 2.72 -4.80
N PHE A 21 0.23 2.48 -5.88
CA PHE A 21 -0.81 1.46 -5.95
C PHE A 21 -0.25 0.20 -6.62
N GLY A 22 -0.10 -0.88 -5.85
CA GLY A 22 0.53 -2.12 -6.31
C GLY A 22 -0.20 -2.78 -7.48
N ASN A 23 -1.52 -2.65 -7.55
CA ASN A 23 -2.34 -3.21 -8.62
C ASN A 23 -2.25 -2.45 -9.96
N GLN A 24 -1.55 -1.30 -10.00
CA GLN A 24 -1.22 -0.59 -11.24
C GLN A 24 0.13 -1.00 -11.84
N LEU A 25 0.88 -1.86 -11.16
CA LEU A 25 2.23 -2.26 -11.54
C LEU A 25 2.28 -3.73 -11.93
N THR A 26 3.36 -4.16 -12.57
CA THR A 26 3.77 -5.58 -12.61
C THR A 26 4.53 -5.91 -11.31
N GLN A 27 4.80 -7.20 -11.03
CA GLN A 27 5.65 -7.55 -9.88
C GLN A 27 7.06 -6.93 -9.97
N SER A 28 7.65 -6.87 -11.16
CA SER A 28 8.93 -6.17 -11.37
C SER A 28 8.79 -4.67 -11.11
N GLY A 29 7.71 -4.05 -11.60
CA GLY A 29 7.40 -2.65 -11.33
C GLY A 29 7.23 -2.35 -9.84
N SER A 30 6.57 -3.24 -9.09
CA SER A 30 6.46 -3.14 -7.63
C SER A 30 7.82 -3.14 -6.95
N ARG A 31 8.74 -4.04 -7.36
CA ARG A 31 10.11 -4.09 -6.83
C ARG A 31 10.87 -2.79 -7.09
N GLU A 32 10.82 -2.28 -8.31
CA GLU A 32 11.49 -1.03 -8.67
C GLU A 32 10.90 0.17 -7.93
N ALA A 33 9.57 0.24 -7.81
CA ALA A 33 8.89 1.32 -7.11
C ALA A 33 9.27 1.33 -5.62
N VAL A 34 9.19 0.18 -4.95
CA VAL A 34 9.56 0.07 -3.53
C VAL A 34 11.03 0.40 -3.31
N ALA A 35 11.94 -0.08 -4.17
CA ALA A 35 13.37 0.25 -4.06
C ALA A 35 13.63 1.76 -4.16
N ARG A 36 12.96 2.46 -5.07
CA ARG A 36 13.07 3.93 -5.18
C ARG A 36 12.51 4.65 -3.94
N ILE A 37 11.36 4.20 -3.44
CA ILE A 37 10.72 4.80 -2.26
C ILE A 37 11.62 4.61 -1.03
N ALA A 38 12.10 3.40 -0.79
CA ALA A 38 12.99 3.06 0.32
C ALA A 38 14.31 3.84 0.30
N ALA A 39 14.83 4.17 -0.89
CA ALA A 39 16.03 4.98 -1.05
C ALA A 39 15.82 6.49 -0.83
N THR A 40 14.59 6.95 -0.60
CA THR A 40 14.29 8.38 -0.38
C THR A 40 14.76 8.83 1.00
N PRO A 41 15.74 9.75 1.12
CA PRO A 41 16.28 10.16 2.41
C PRO A 41 15.24 10.82 3.30
N GLY A 42 15.26 10.48 4.60
CA GLY A 42 14.40 11.11 5.61
C GLY A 42 12.92 10.73 5.52
N LYS A 43 12.58 9.69 4.76
CA LYS A 43 11.21 9.19 4.68
C LYS A 43 10.94 8.23 5.84
N GLU A 44 10.18 8.68 6.83
CA GLU A 44 9.86 7.88 8.03
C GLU A 44 8.56 7.07 7.89
N LEU A 45 7.67 7.51 7.00
CA LEU A 45 6.36 6.92 6.76
C LEU A 45 6.15 6.73 5.26
N VAL A 46 5.57 5.58 4.90
CA VAL A 46 5.25 5.21 3.53
C VAL A 46 3.88 4.53 3.51
N ASN A 47 2.99 5.02 2.66
CA ASN A 47 1.67 4.45 2.41
C ASN A 47 1.69 3.71 1.07
N LEU A 48 1.61 2.38 1.13
CA LEU A 48 1.47 1.52 -0.04
C LEU A 48 0.04 1.03 -0.12
N GLY A 49 -0.58 1.12 -1.29
CA GLY A 49 -1.99 0.83 -1.47
C GLY A 49 -2.28 -0.17 -2.57
N SER A 50 -3.52 -0.62 -2.60
CA SER A 50 -4.17 -1.23 -3.76
C SER A 50 -5.46 -0.47 -4.01
N HIS A 51 -5.82 -0.24 -5.27
CA HIS A 51 -7.12 0.37 -5.58
C HIS A 51 -8.21 -0.70 -5.62
N GLU A 52 -9.19 -0.61 -4.72
CA GLU A 52 -10.21 -1.64 -4.60
C GLU A 52 -11.54 -1.17 -5.20
N GLN A 53 -12.08 -1.93 -6.16
CA GLN A 53 -13.37 -1.63 -6.80
C GLN A 53 -14.40 -2.73 -6.49
N TYR A 54 -14.74 -2.84 -5.21
CA TYR A 54 -15.66 -3.85 -4.68
C TYR A 54 -17.08 -3.80 -5.27
N CYS A 55 -17.44 -2.71 -5.92
CA CYS A 55 -18.73 -2.57 -6.61
C CYS A 55 -18.83 -3.41 -7.89
N TYR A 56 -17.74 -4.00 -8.38
CA TYR A 56 -17.75 -4.82 -9.60
C TYR A 56 -17.61 -6.32 -9.28
N PRO A 57 -18.56 -7.18 -9.73
CA PRO A 57 -18.53 -8.62 -9.43
C PRO A 57 -17.28 -9.37 -9.92
N PHE A 58 -16.61 -8.88 -10.96
CA PHE A 58 -15.38 -9.51 -11.47
C PHE A 58 -14.14 -9.22 -10.60
N TYR A 59 -14.22 -8.23 -9.71
CA TYR A 59 -13.11 -7.83 -8.84
C TYR A 59 -12.62 -8.97 -7.94
N ALA A 60 -13.52 -9.85 -7.50
CA ALA A 60 -13.17 -11.04 -6.69
C ALA A 60 -12.12 -11.93 -7.36
N ARG A 61 -12.04 -11.94 -8.70
CA ARG A 61 -11.03 -12.73 -9.45
C ARG A 61 -9.62 -12.15 -9.35
N CYS A 62 -9.50 -10.86 -9.06
CA CYS A 62 -8.25 -10.13 -8.98
C CYS A 62 -7.74 -9.99 -7.53
N LEU A 63 -8.59 -10.28 -6.54
CA LEU A 63 -8.28 -10.07 -5.12
C LEU A 63 -7.01 -10.81 -4.69
N SER A 64 -6.84 -12.09 -5.08
CA SER A 64 -5.65 -12.87 -4.73
C SER A 64 -4.36 -12.22 -5.25
N ASP A 65 -4.34 -11.81 -6.52
CA ASP A 65 -3.19 -11.12 -7.12
C ASP A 65 -2.90 -9.78 -6.44
N HIS A 66 -3.94 -9.03 -6.07
CA HIS A 66 -3.77 -7.76 -5.37
C HIS A 66 -3.21 -7.95 -3.95
N LEU A 67 -3.69 -8.95 -3.21
CA LEU A 67 -3.16 -9.31 -1.90
C LEU A 67 -1.71 -9.79 -1.99
N GLU A 68 -1.36 -10.58 -3.01
CA GLU A 68 0.03 -10.99 -3.26
C GLU A 68 0.95 -9.80 -3.53
N ARG A 69 0.48 -8.77 -4.25
CA ARG A 69 1.25 -7.54 -4.50
C ARG A 69 1.44 -6.72 -3.24
N LEU A 70 0.39 -6.57 -2.43
CA LEU A 70 0.48 -5.89 -1.13
C LEU A 70 1.49 -6.61 -0.22
N ARG A 71 1.42 -7.93 -0.16
CA ARG A 71 2.37 -8.76 0.58
C ARG A 71 3.81 -8.56 0.08
N LEU A 72 4.04 -8.65 -1.23
CA LEU A 72 5.37 -8.43 -1.82
C LEU A 72 5.92 -7.04 -1.45
N MET A 73 5.10 -6.01 -1.57
CA MET A 73 5.49 -4.65 -1.21
C MET A 73 5.81 -4.50 0.27
N ALA A 74 5.04 -5.14 1.16
CA ALA A 74 5.30 -5.15 2.59
C ALA A 74 6.62 -5.87 2.94
N GLU A 75 6.89 -7.03 2.32
CA GLU A 75 8.15 -7.77 2.48
C GLU A 75 9.36 -6.93 2.07
N LEU A 76 9.29 -6.27 0.90
CA LEU A 76 10.35 -5.39 0.40
C LEU A 76 10.61 -4.16 1.31
N MET A 77 9.55 -3.60 1.90
CA MET A 77 9.69 -2.51 2.88
C MET A 77 10.32 -2.99 4.18
N ALA A 78 9.98 -4.21 4.63
CA ALA A 78 10.60 -4.83 5.79
C ALA A 78 12.11 -5.08 5.56
N GLU A 79 12.49 -5.57 4.37
CA GLU A 79 13.89 -5.69 3.95
C GLU A 79 14.63 -4.34 3.96
N ALA A 80 13.92 -3.24 3.69
CA ALA A 80 14.45 -1.88 3.74
C ALA A 80 14.47 -1.25 5.16
N GLY A 81 14.08 -2.01 6.20
CA GLY A 81 14.12 -1.56 7.60
C GLY A 81 12.86 -0.85 8.09
N TYR A 82 11.77 -0.86 7.31
CA TYR A 82 10.47 -0.35 7.76
C TYR A 82 9.68 -1.42 8.51
N SER A 83 8.74 -0.98 9.36
CA SER A 83 7.79 -1.85 10.04
C SER A 83 6.37 -1.46 9.66
N SER A 84 5.48 -2.45 9.52
CA SER A 84 4.06 -2.20 9.27
C SER A 84 3.41 -1.51 10.47
N VAL A 85 2.57 -0.51 10.20
CA VAL A 85 1.78 0.20 11.22
C VAL A 85 0.57 -0.62 11.67
N PHE A 86 0.07 -1.51 10.81
CA PHE A 86 -0.95 -2.50 11.16
C PHE A 86 -0.28 -3.82 11.58
N PRO A 87 -0.77 -4.51 12.61
CA PRO A 87 -0.26 -5.82 12.97
C PRO A 87 -0.34 -6.74 11.76
N ALA A 88 0.78 -7.39 11.43
CA ALA A 88 0.84 -8.46 10.44
C ALA A 88 0.19 -9.74 11.02
N GLU A 89 -1.04 -9.66 11.51
CA GLU A 89 -1.82 -10.87 11.76
C GLU A 89 -2.29 -11.42 10.42
N SER A 90 -2.37 -12.75 10.33
CA SER A 90 -2.57 -13.45 9.06
C SER A 90 -3.82 -12.93 8.34
N PRO A 91 -3.89 -12.99 6.99
CA PRO A 91 -5.09 -12.63 6.24
C PRO A 91 -6.37 -13.34 6.72
N GLU A 92 -6.23 -14.46 7.43
CA GLU A 92 -7.31 -15.25 8.03
C GLU A 92 -7.93 -14.59 9.28
N SER A 93 -7.26 -13.59 9.87
CA SER A 93 -7.79 -12.82 11.01
C SER A 93 -8.70 -11.66 10.60
N CYS A 94 -8.69 -11.29 9.31
CA CYS A 94 -9.44 -10.15 8.76
C CYS A 94 -10.77 -10.55 8.11
N PHE A 95 -11.12 -11.84 8.08
CA PHE A 95 -12.38 -12.36 7.51
C PHE A 95 -13.12 -13.26 8.50
#